data_AF-A0A937LYJ4-F1
#
_entry.id   AF-A0A937LYJ4-F1
#
_cell.length_a   1.000
_cell.length_b   1.000
_cell.length_c   1.000
_cell.angle_alpha   90.00
_cell.angle_beta   90.00
_cell.angle_gamma   90.00
#
_symmetry.space_group_name_H-M   'P 1'
#
loop_
_entity.id
_entity.type
_entity.pdbx_description
1 polymer ?
#
loop_
_entity_poly.entity_id
_entity_poly.type
_entity_poly.pdbx_seq_one_letter_code
_entity_poly.pdbx_strand_id
1 'polypeptide(L)'
;MAQDSTATAVNQSTKQALESRALAPRFYTTNCEEIGQYDIEPVRDEWDVMMAAFELDKNREHFKQNYDFDPAELDADPELKAEFLDLLVSSITAEYSGCVLYQEIESKVHNPEIAKLFRYMARDESRHAGFIN
;
A
#
# COMPACT_ATOMS: atom_id res chain seq x y z
N MET A 1 -31.34 -5.27 29.89
CA MET A 1 -31.26 -5.87 28.55
C MET A 1 -30.36 -4.97 27.72
N ALA A 2 -29.05 -5.24 27.73
CA ALA A 2 -28.08 -4.47 26.97
C ALA A 2 -28.08 -5.00 25.53
N GLN A 3 -28.19 -4.08 24.57
CA GLN A 3 -28.21 -4.37 23.15
C GLN A 3 -26.87 -4.96 22.73
N ASP A 4 -26.93 -6.13 22.11
CA ASP A 4 -25.79 -6.81 21.49
C ASP A 4 -25.38 -6.01 20.25
N SER A 5 -24.14 -5.56 20.24
CA SER A 5 -23.53 -4.81 19.13
C SER A 5 -23.53 -5.71 17.89
N THR A 6 -24.17 -5.25 16.81
CA THR A 6 -24.16 -5.96 15.53
C THR A 6 -22.74 -5.93 14.97
N ALA A 7 -21.96 -6.97 15.27
CA ALA A 7 -20.70 -7.24 14.59
C ALA A 7 -20.97 -7.30 13.09
N THR A 8 -20.53 -6.28 12.36
CA THR A 8 -20.67 -6.24 10.89
C THR A 8 -19.99 -7.47 10.33
N ALA A 9 -20.75 -8.31 9.61
CA ALA A 9 -20.22 -9.52 9.02
C ALA A 9 -19.06 -9.15 8.09
N VAL A 10 -17.85 -9.62 8.41
CA VAL A 10 -16.65 -9.40 7.63
C VAL A 10 -16.83 -10.01 6.23
N ASN A 11 -16.60 -9.21 5.18
CA ASN A 11 -16.73 -9.66 3.80
C ASN A 11 -15.66 -10.73 3.45
N GLN A 12 -15.82 -11.39 2.30
CA GLN A 12 -14.94 -12.51 1.93
C GLN A 12 -13.49 -12.05 1.66
N SER A 13 -13.29 -10.89 1.04
CA SER A 13 -11.96 -10.36 0.75
C SER A 13 -11.18 -10.01 2.02
N THR A 14 -11.83 -9.43 3.04
CA THR A 14 -11.20 -9.21 4.35
C THR A 14 -10.87 -10.53 5.04
N LYS A 15 -11.70 -11.57 4.92
CA LYS A 15 -11.37 -12.90 5.46
C LYS A 15 -10.13 -13.49 4.79
N GLN A 16 -10.06 -13.39 3.46
CA GLN A 16 -8.93 -13.85 2.66
C GLN A 16 -7.63 -13.09 3.00
N ALA A 17 -7.69 -11.77 3.17
CA ALA A 17 -6.54 -10.97 3.59
C ALA A 17 -6.00 -11.34 4.99
N LEU A 18 -6.83 -11.93 5.86
CA LEU A 18 -6.44 -12.41 7.18
C LEU A 18 -5.84 -13.84 7.16
N GLU A 19 -5.94 -14.57 6.06
CA GLU A 19 -5.40 -15.92 5.96
C GLU A 19 -3.87 -15.91 5.88
N SER A 20 -3.22 -16.57 6.84
CA SER A 20 -1.77 -16.69 6.84
C SER A 20 -1.29 -17.73 5.82
N ARG A 21 -0.75 -17.27 4.69
CA ARG A 21 -0.03 -18.07 3.71
C ARG A 21 1.45 -17.64 3.63
N ALA A 22 2.29 -18.45 2.98
CA ALA A 22 3.73 -18.14 2.85
C ALA A 22 3.98 -16.82 2.10
N LEU A 23 3.14 -16.49 1.12
CA LEU A 23 3.22 -15.27 0.31
C LEU A 23 2.12 -14.25 0.65
N ALA A 24 1.39 -14.45 1.76
CA ALA A 24 0.36 -13.49 2.15
C ALA A 24 1.03 -12.19 2.62
N PRO A 25 0.63 -11.02 2.08
CA PRO A 25 1.11 -9.73 2.56
C PRO A 25 0.69 -9.54 4.03
N ARG A 26 1.52 -8.83 4.79
CA ARG A 26 1.32 -8.61 6.22
C ARG A 26 1.47 -7.13 6.55
N PHE A 27 0.87 -6.73 7.65
CA PHE A 27 1.19 -5.46 8.27
C PHE A 27 2.48 -5.61 9.07
N TYR A 28 3.47 -4.81 8.71
CA TYR A 28 4.77 -4.80 9.35
C TYR A 28 4.87 -3.62 10.31
N THR A 29 5.75 -3.77 11.28
CA THR A 29 6.27 -2.67 12.10
C THR A 29 7.79 -2.65 11.96
N THR A 30 8.41 -1.51 12.23
CA THR A 30 9.86 -1.36 12.12
C THR A 30 10.42 -0.46 13.22
N ASN A 31 11.74 -0.50 13.36
CA ASN A 31 12.47 0.39 14.26
C ASN A 31 12.67 1.77 13.61
N CYS A 32 11.76 2.70 13.90
CA CYS A 32 11.80 4.05 13.33
C CYS A 32 13.02 4.87 13.83
N GLU A 33 13.53 4.56 15.02
CA GLU A 33 14.73 5.23 15.56
C GLU A 33 15.96 4.89 14.71
N GLU A 34 16.13 3.60 14.40
CA GLU A 34 17.26 3.09 13.61
C GLU A 34 17.21 3.59 12.15
N ILE A 35 16.03 3.58 11.52
CA ILE A 35 15.84 4.15 10.17
C ILE A 35 16.23 5.64 10.15
N GLY A 36 15.95 6.38 11.22
CA GLY A 36 16.31 7.79 11.34
C GLY A 36 17.81 8.07 11.43
N GLN A 37 18.63 7.06 11.73
CA GLN A 37 20.09 7.18 11.84
C GLN A 37 20.82 6.94 10.51
N TYR A 38 20.10 6.65 9.41
CA TYR A 38 20.74 6.43 8.13
C TYR A 38 21.46 7.68 7.63
N ASP A 39 22.75 7.51 7.34
CA ASP A 39 23.57 8.51 6.71
C ASP A 39 23.42 8.42 5.19
N ILE A 40 22.83 9.46 4.61
CA ILE A 40 22.57 9.56 3.18
C ILE A 40 23.65 10.35 2.44
N GLU A 41 24.62 10.95 3.15
CA GLU A 41 25.71 11.70 2.55
C GLU A 41 26.51 10.92 1.49
N PRO A 42 26.78 9.61 1.65
CA PRO A 42 27.51 8.85 0.63
C PRO A 42 26.82 8.76 -0.74
N VAL A 43 25.52 9.06 -0.82
CA VAL A 43 24.68 8.99 -2.04
C VAL A 43 23.87 10.27 -2.26
N ARG A 44 24.39 11.40 -1.77
CA ARG A 44 23.67 12.68 -1.73
C ARG A 44 23.16 13.13 -3.11
N ASP A 45 23.99 12.97 -4.14
CA ASP A 45 23.63 13.38 -5.51
C ASP A 45 22.46 12.55 -6.05
N GLU A 46 22.47 11.23 -5.86
CA GLU A 46 21.38 10.34 -6.28
C GLU A 46 20.11 10.59 -5.46
N TRP A 47 20.26 10.83 -4.15
CA TRP A 47 19.17 11.16 -3.25
C TRP A 47 18.44 12.43 -3.70
N ASP A 48 19.16 13.51 -3.98
CA ASP A 48 18.58 14.79 -4.37
C ASP A 48 17.83 14.67 -5.71
N VAL A 49 18.39 13.93 -6.68
CA VAL A 49 17.72 13.63 -7.96
C VAL A 49 16.43 12.84 -7.73
N MET A 50 16.47 11.80 -6.89
CA MET A 50 15.30 10.98 -6.57
C MET A 50 14.22 11.80 -5.87
N MET A 51 14.59 12.60 -4.86
CA MET A 51 13.66 13.42 -4.10
C MET A 51 13.02 14.53 -4.96
N ALA A 52 13.78 15.13 -5.89
CA ALA A 52 13.23 16.06 -6.87
C ALA A 52 12.22 15.39 -7.80
N ALA A 53 12.45 14.14 -8.21
CA ALA A 53 11.50 13.38 -9.02
C ALA A 53 10.20 13.07 -8.25
N PHE A 54 10.30 12.68 -6.97
CA PHE A 54 9.13 12.48 -6.11
C PHE A 54 8.31 13.76 -5.93
N GLU A 55 8.98 14.89 -5.73
CA GLU A 55 8.34 16.20 -5.57
C GLU A 55 7.63 16.67 -6.84
N LEU A 56 8.22 16.40 -8.01
CA LEU A 56 7.65 16.77 -9.30
C LEU A 56 6.38 15.99 -9.65
N ASP A 57 6.19 14.80 -9.06
CA ASP A 57 4.93 14.03 -9.09
C ASP A 57 4.35 13.85 -10.50
N LYS A 58 5.21 13.54 -11.49
CA LYS A 58 4.83 13.47 -12.91
C LYS A 58 3.70 12.48 -13.20
N ASN A 59 3.60 11.41 -12.41
CA ASN A 59 2.68 10.30 -12.65
C ASN A 59 1.34 10.46 -11.90
N ARG A 60 1.05 11.62 -11.30
CA ARG A 60 -0.17 11.84 -10.51
C ARG A 60 -1.47 11.44 -11.22
N GLU A 61 -1.57 11.70 -12.52
CA GLU A 61 -2.80 11.41 -13.29
C GLU A 61 -2.86 9.93 -13.76
N HIS A 62 -1.75 9.18 -13.68
CA HIS A 62 -1.71 7.78 -14.10
C HIS A 62 -2.66 6.90 -13.26
N PHE A 63 -2.77 7.19 -11.97
CA PHE A 63 -3.60 6.43 -11.02
C PHE A 63 -5.07 6.87 -10.98
N LYS A 64 -5.49 7.75 -11.91
CA LYS A 64 -6.90 8.19 -12.04
C LYS A 64 -7.58 7.64 -13.28
N GLN A 65 -6.97 6.67 -13.94
CA GLN A 65 -7.54 6.06 -15.13
C GLN A 65 -8.71 5.16 -14.74
N ASN A 66 -9.88 5.41 -15.34
CA ASN A 66 -11.01 4.51 -15.23
C ASN A 66 -10.91 3.46 -16.32
N TYR A 67 -11.03 2.19 -15.93
CA TYR A 67 -11.11 1.07 -16.86
C TYR A 67 -12.57 0.64 -16.96
N ASP A 68 -13.08 0.59 -18.19
CA ASP A 68 -14.38 -0.02 -18.47
C ASP A 68 -14.13 -1.52 -18.65
N PHE A 69 -14.49 -2.29 -17.63
CA PHE A 69 -14.27 -3.73 -17.56
C PHE A 69 -15.61 -4.41 -17.33
N ASP A 70 -15.97 -5.39 -18.17
CA ASP A 70 -17.17 -6.19 -18.00
C ASP A 70 -16.85 -7.43 -17.13
N PRO A 71 -17.35 -7.50 -15.88
CA PRO A 71 -17.10 -8.64 -15.00
C PRO A 71 -17.62 -9.97 -15.56
N ALA A 72 -18.57 -9.94 -16.51
CA ALA A 72 -19.09 -11.14 -17.16
C ALA A 72 -18.03 -11.85 -18.02
N GLU A 73 -16.97 -11.16 -18.45
CA GLU A 73 -15.86 -11.79 -19.19
C GLU A 73 -15.15 -12.85 -18.36
N LEU A 74 -15.02 -12.63 -17.05
CA LEU A 74 -14.41 -13.60 -16.12
C LEU A 74 -15.37 -14.71 -15.70
N ASP A 75 -16.68 -14.55 -15.89
CA ASP A 75 -17.65 -15.61 -15.57
C ASP A 75 -17.53 -16.82 -16.50
N ALA A 76 -16.94 -16.62 -17.69
CA ALA A 76 -16.65 -17.69 -18.63
C ALA A 76 -15.55 -18.65 -18.13
N ASP A 77 -14.70 -18.20 -17.20
CA ASP A 77 -13.60 -18.98 -16.62
C ASP A 77 -13.53 -18.76 -15.08
N PRO A 78 -14.22 -19.61 -14.30
CA PRO A 78 -14.26 -19.49 -12.84
C PRO A 78 -12.90 -19.65 -12.16
N GLU A 79 -11.96 -20.40 -12.76
CA GLU A 79 -10.62 -20.60 -12.19
C GLU A 79 -9.80 -19.32 -12.37
N LEU A 80 -9.77 -18.78 -13.59
CA LEU A 80 -9.15 -17.49 -13.88
C LEU A 80 -9.73 -16.37 -13.01
N LYS A 81 -11.05 -16.35 -12.84
CA LYS A 81 -11.72 -15.37 -11.97
C LYS A 81 -11.23 -15.46 -10.53
N ALA A 82 -11.09 -16.68 -9.99
CA ALA A 82 -10.63 -16.88 -8.64
C ALA A 82 -9.18 -16.42 -8.45
N GLU A 83 -8.29 -16.76 -9.38
CA GLU A 83 -6.88 -16.34 -9.35
C GLU A 83 -6.74 -14.82 -9.51
N PHE A 84 -7.51 -14.21 -10.42
CA PHE A 84 -7.49 -12.77 -10.64
C PHE A 84 -7.95 -12.01 -9.39
N LEU A 85 -9.03 -12.48 -8.74
CA LEU A 85 -9.49 -11.88 -7.48
C LEU A 85 -8.47 -12.08 -6.34
N ASP A 86 -7.81 -13.24 -6.25
CA ASP A 86 -6.74 -13.47 -5.26
C ASP A 86 -5.54 -12.54 -5.50
N LEU A 87 -5.18 -12.32 -6.76
CA LEU A 87 -4.17 -11.33 -7.15
C LEU A 87 -4.57 -9.91 -6.73
N LEU A 88 -5.80 -9.47 -7.01
CA LEU A 88 -6.24 -8.12 -6.65
C LEU A 88 -6.28 -7.92 -5.14
N VAL A 89 -6.83 -8.90 -4.40
CA VAL A 89 -6.92 -8.84 -2.93
C VAL A 89 -5.54 -8.84 -2.28
N SER A 90 -4.60 -9.66 -2.78
CA SER A 90 -3.22 -9.65 -2.27
C SER A 90 -2.50 -8.36 -2.63
N SER A 91 -2.66 -7.85 -3.86
CA SER A 91 -2.03 -6.60 -4.31
C SER A 91 -2.50 -5.40 -3.48
N ILE A 92 -3.80 -5.19 -3.33
CA ILE A 92 -4.33 -4.07 -2.52
C ILE A 92 -3.91 -4.18 -1.05
N THR A 93 -3.86 -5.40 -0.51
CA THR A 93 -3.43 -5.60 0.88
C THR A 93 -1.95 -5.25 1.06
N ALA A 94 -1.10 -5.62 0.10
CA ALA A 94 0.32 -5.28 0.10
C ALA A 94 0.52 -3.76 0.04
N GLU A 95 -0.06 -3.08 -0.95
CA GLU A 95 0.05 -1.63 -1.14
C GLU A 95 -0.49 -0.86 0.07
N TYR A 96 -1.65 -1.28 0.60
CA TYR A 96 -2.21 -0.65 1.80
C TYR A 96 -1.33 -0.87 3.03
N SER A 97 -0.74 -2.06 3.19
CA SER A 97 0.19 -2.34 4.29
C SER A 97 1.47 -1.49 4.21
N GLY A 98 2.01 -1.28 3.00
CA GLY A 98 3.15 -0.41 2.74
C GLY A 98 2.83 1.05 3.06
N CYS A 99 1.68 1.55 2.59
CA CYS A 99 1.17 2.89 2.90
C CYS A 99 1.13 3.14 4.42
N VAL A 100 0.53 2.23 5.18
CA VAL A 100 0.42 2.37 6.65
C VAL A 100 1.80 2.35 7.32
N LEU A 101 2.69 1.43 6.92
CA LEU A 101 4.05 1.37 7.45
C LEU A 101 4.82 2.67 7.18
N TYR A 102 4.76 3.18 5.95
CA TYR A 102 5.46 4.40 5.58
C TYR A 102 4.91 5.64 6.29
N GLN A 103 3.59 5.74 6.48
CA GLN A 103 2.98 6.78 7.31
C GLN A 103 3.42 6.69 8.77
N GLU A 104 3.54 5.47 9.32
CA GLU A 104 4.04 5.27 10.67
C GLU A 104 5.48 5.78 10.79
N ILE A 105 6.36 5.43 9.85
CA ILE A 105 7.75 5.88 9.83
C ILE A 105 7.84 7.40 9.68
N GLU A 106 7.12 7.99 8.72
CA GLU A 106 7.04 9.45 8.54
C GLU A 106 6.68 10.14 9.85
N SER A 107 5.69 9.63 10.57
CA SER A 107 5.18 10.25 11.80
C SER A 107 6.13 10.13 13.00
N LYS A 108 7.02 9.14 13.02
CA LYS A 108 7.85 8.78 14.18
C LYS A 108 9.33 9.07 14.02
N VAL A 109 9.83 9.20 12.79
CA VAL A 109 11.26 9.43 12.54
C VAL A 109 11.64 10.88 12.84
N HIS A 110 12.79 11.09 13.49
CA HIS A 110 13.27 12.43 13.84
C HIS A 110 14.01 13.12 12.69
N ASN A 111 14.60 12.36 11.76
CA ASN A 111 15.31 12.90 10.62
C ASN A 111 14.32 13.43 9.56
N PRO A 112 14.31 14.75 9.27
CA PRO A 112 13.33 15.35 8.37
C PRO A 112 13.49 14.93 6.91
N GLU A 113 14.70 14.57 6.47
CA GLU A 113 14.94 14.11 5.10
C GLU A 113 14.33 12.72 4.89
N ILE A 114 14.54 11.83 5.87
CA ILE A 114 13.96 10.50 5.89
C ILE A 114 12.43 10.58 6.01
N ALA A 115 11.90 11.46 6.88
CA ALA A 115 10.47 11.70 6.96
C ALA A 115 9.89 12.14 5.61
N LYS A 116 10.57 13.06 4.90
CA LYS A 116 10.15 13.53 3.57
C LYS A 116 10.10 12.40 2.55
N LEU A 117 11.07 11.48 2.56
CA LEU A 117 11.06 10.29 1.70
C LEU A 117 9.82 9.42 1.98
N PHE A 118 9.62 9.02 3.23
CA PHE A 118 8.52 8.12 3.58
C PHE A 118 7.14 8.74 3.34
N ARG A 119 7.01 10.07 3.45
CA ARG A 119 5.81 10.78 3.03
C ARG A 119 5.50 10.58 1.54
N TYR A 120 6.50 10.66 0.67
CA TYR A 120 6.29 10.43 -0.77
C TYR A 120 6.00 8.98 -1.09
N MET A 121 6.68 8.04 -0.44
CA MET A 121 6.38 6.61 -0.60
C MET A 121 4.95 6.30 -0.15
N ALA A 122 4.53 6.78 1.03
CA ALA A 122 3.16 6.63 1.51
C ALA A 122 2.12 7.22 0.55
N ARG A 123 2.40 8.40 -0.04
CA ARG A 123 1.55 9.01 -1.05
C ARG A 123 1.35 8.07 -2.25
N ASP A 124 2.42 7.48 -2.75
CA ASP A 124 2.35 6.68 -3.98
C ASP A 124 1.72 5.30 -3.73
N GLU A 125 2.06 4.61 -2.64
CA GLU A 125 1.37 3.38 -2.19
C GLU A 125 -0.14 3.62 -1.98
N SER A 126 -0.53 4.77 -1.41
CA SER A 126 -1.95 5.10 -1.24
C SER A 126 -2.70 5.23 -2.57
N ARG A 127 -2.02 5.67 -3.63
CA ARG A 127 -2.59 5.79 -4.97
C ARG A 127 -2.67 4.43 -5.66
N HIS A 128 -1.69 3.57 -5.46
CA HIS A 128 -1.73 2.19 -5.95
C HIS A 128 -2.88 1.42 -5.31
N ALA A 129 -3.01 1.47 -3.98
CA ALA A 129 -4.11 0.85 -3.26
C ALA A 129 -5.47 1.41 -3.71
N GLY A 130 -5.57 2.74 -3.88
CA GLY A 130 -6.78 3.39 -4.38
C GLY A 130 -7.11 3.08 -5.85
N PHE A 131 -6.12 2.73 -6.66
CA PHE A 131 -6.30 2.33 -8.06
C PHE A 131 -6.80 0.90 -8.21
N ILE A 132 -6.40 0.00 -7.31
CA ILE A 132 -6.81 -1.42 -7.32
C ILE A 132 -8.23 -1.62 -6.74
N ASN A 133 -8.65 -0.72 -5.84
CA ASN A 133 -9.92 -0.80 -5.09
C ASN A 133 -11.16 -0.43 -5.91
#